data_AF-A0A271LJW0-F1
#
_entry.id   AF-A0A271LJW0-F1
#
_cell.length_a   1.000
_cell.length_b   1.000
_cell.length_c   1.000
_cell.angle_alpha   90.00
_cell.angle_beta   90.00
_cell.angle_gamma   90.00
#
_symmetry.space_group_name_H-M   'P 1'
#
loop_
_entity.id
_entity.type
_entity.pdbx_description
1 polymer ?
#
loop_
_entity_poly.entity_id
_entity_poly.type
_entity_poly.pdbx_seq_one_letter_code
_entity_poly.pdbx_strand_id
1 'polypeptide(L)'
;MNIGELLVELVLAGLITLAALFFPAYSMGLLGFGLSTDALAVAIALGFALGVIIDRSTDTILEGWLGLVRLKFAEKVTAERNALVGSGLVQDVFPEDWLRIQILVNGSEAAVRAMEALRTRIRVARNMVVLTPVLTVSAIIGGWPPDTRKQMANAEAAVLFPLFELVALISAVVIARWWLKAPRTSTPAATVPSRASWLASAVTAWFGLHLLAAAAAIVFSDDQTTAVGATAAGFLLTALAALAWERMTVSFMALLWNHSRFTDPKKLAAHMSSGSRSTQVPSTSIQEIS
;
A
#
# COMPACT_ATOMS: atom_id res chain seq x y z
N MET A 1 12.62 1.90 14.46
CA MET A 1 11.73 2.78 13.66
C MET A 1 11.34 3.92 14.54
N ASN A 2 11.69 5.14 14.15
CA ASN A 2 11.31 6.33 14.89
C ASN A 2 9.77 6.50 14.79
N ILE A 3 9.07 6.43 15.92
CA ILE A 3 7.61 6.58 15.98
C ILE A 3 7.18 7.91 15.35
N GLY A 4 8.00 8.95 15.46
CA GLY A 4 7.73 10.25 14.86
C GLY A 4 7.62 10.21 13.33
N GLU A 5 8.49 9.47 12.64
CA GLU A 5 8.46 9.35 11.18
C GLU A 5 7.18 8.64 10.72
N LEU A 6 6.81 7.55 11.40
CA LEU A 6 5.55 6.85 11.14
C LEU A 6 4.34 7.78 11.31
N LEU A 7 4.31 8.56 12.39
CA LEU A 7 3.20 9.48 12.66
C LEU A 7 3.12 10.55 11.56
N VAL A 8 4.25 11.14 11.17
CA VAL A 8 4.31 12.14 10.09
C VAL A 8 3.82 11.54 8.77
N GLU A 9 4.22 10.31 8.43
CA GLU A 9 3.74 9.63 7.21
C GLU A 9 2.22 9.43 7.22
N LEU A 10 1.67 8.96 8.34
CA LEU A 10 0.23 8.71 8.48
C LEU A 10 -0.56 10.03 8.42
N VAL A 11 -0.10 11.06 9.12
CA VAL A 11 -0.70 12.40 9.07
C VAL A 11 -0.63 12.94 7.64
N LEU A 12 0.51 12.86 6.96
CA LEU A 12 0.66 13.36 5.60
C LEU A 12 -0.24 12.63 4.61
N ALA A 13 -0.27 11.29 4.64
CA ALA A 13 -1.17 10.50 3.81
C ALA A 13 -2.63 10.90 4.05
N GLY A 14 -2.99 11.07 5.32
CA GLY A 14 -4.28 11.57 5.77
C GLY A 14 -4.67 12.94 5.26
N LEU A 15 -3.76 13.91 5.38
CA LEU A 15 -3.96 15.28 4.88
C LEU A 15 -4.08 15.32 3.36
N ILE A 16 -3.33 14.47 2.64
CA ILE A 16 -3.47 14.32 1.19
C ILE A 16 -4.85 13.75 0.84
N THR A 17 -5.34 12.75 1.58
CA THR A 17 -6.69 12.20 1.40
C THR A 17 -7.75 13.26 1.67
N LEU A 18 -7.63 14.01 2.76
CA LEU A 18 -8.53 15.13 3.05
C LEU A 18 -8.48 16.17 1.94
N ALA A 19 -7.30 16.57 1.49
CA ALA A 19 -7.16 17.51 0.39
C ALA A 19 -7.85 16.99 -0.86
N ALA A 20 -7.70 15.71 -1.20
CA ALA A 20 -8.42 15.10 -2.33
C ALA A 20 -9.94 15.20 -2.13
N LEU A 21 -10.47 14.77 -0.99
CA LEU A 21 -11.90 14.75 -0.72
C LEU A 21 -12.54 16.15 -0.65
N PHE A 22 -11.82 17.12 -0.09
CA PHE A 22 -12.34 18.47 0.15
C PHE A 22 -12.04 19.45 -0.99
N PHE A 23 -11.07 19.17 -1.87
CA PHE A 23 -10.73 20.05 -2.98
C PHE A 23 -11.92 20.31 -3.94
N PRO A 24 -12.72 19.31 -4.34
CA PRO A 24 -13.94 19.54 -5.11
C PRO A 24 -14.95 20.43 -4.40
N ALA A 25 -15.25 20.13 -3.12
CA ALA A 25 -16.23 20.90 -2.35
C ALA A 25 -15.76 22.35 -2.14
N TYR A 26 -14.47 22.55 -1.91
CA TYR A 26 -13.84 23.86 -1.81
C TYR A 26 -13.93 24.64 -3.12
N SER A 27 -13.59 24.02 -4.26
CA SER A 27 -13.62 24.70 -5.56
C SER A 27 -15.05 25.11 -5.98
N MET A 28 -16.06 24.36 -5.51
CA MET A 28 -17.48 24.66 -5.71
C MET A 28 -18.01 25.75 -4.76
N GLY A 29 -17.19 26.26 -3.84
CA GLY A 29 -17.61 27.28 -2.87
C GLY A 29 -18.55 26.75 -1.78
N LEU A 30 -18.65 25.43 -1.60
CA LEU A 30 -19.47 24.79 -0.56
C LEU A 30 -18.85 24.93 0.83
N LEU A 31 -17.55 25.21 0.90
CA LEU A 31 -16.80 25.42 2.14
C LEU A 31 -16.44 26.90 2.25
N GLY A 32 -16.92 27.56 3.31
CA GLY A 32 -16.53 28.92 3.63
C GLY A 32 -15.07 28.99 4.10
N PHE A 33 -14.37 30.07 3.74
CA PHE A 33 -13.02 30.32 4.24
C PHE A 33 -13.04 30.75 5.71
N GLY A 34 -12.52 29.88 6.56
CA GLY A 34 -12.32 30.15 7.97
C GLY A 34 -11.87 28.88 8.69
N LEU A 35 -10.62 28.46 8.47
CA LEU A 35 -10.02 27.44 9.32
C LEU A 35 -9.72 28.10 10.67
N SER A 36 -10.66 28.02 11.60
CA SER A 36 -10.35 28.27 13.01
C SER A 36 -9.26 27.28 13.45
N THR A 37 -8.51 27.64 14.51
CA THR A 37 -7.53 26.72 15.12
C THR A 37 -8.17 25.38 15.49
N ASP A 38 -9.44 25.41 15.90
CA ASP A 38 -10.21 24.22 16.25
C ASP A 38 -10.54 23.38 15.01
N ALA A 39 -10.94 24.02 13.90
CA ALA A 39 -11.19 23.35 12.63
C ALA A 39 -9.91 22.71 12.06
N LEU A 40 -8.75 23.37 12.21
CA LEU A 40 -7.46 22.82 11.82
C LEU A 40 -7.09 21.60 12.67
N ALA A 41 -7.30 21.66 13.99
CA ALA A 41 -7.03 20.54 14.88
C ALA A 41 -7.92 19.32 14.53
N VAL A 42 -9.21 19.55 14.27
CA VAL A 42 -10.14 18.51 13.80
C VAL A 42 -9.69 17.95 12.46
N ALA A 43 -9.26 18.79 11.51
CA ALA A 43 -8.76 18.34 10.22
C ALA A 43 -7.49 17.48 10.37
N ILE A 44 -6.55 17.84 11.25
CA ILE A 44 -5.36 17.02 11.51
C ILE A 44 -5.74 15.67 12.14
N ALA A 45 -6.66 15.66 13.10
CA ALA A 45 -7.12 14.43 13.75
C ALA A 45 -7.85 13.49 12.77
N LEU A 46 -8.75 14.03 11.96
CA LEU A 46 -9.41 13.29 10.89
C LEU A 46 -8.42 12.81 9.83
N GLY A 47 -7.43 13.65 9.50
CA GLY A 47 -6.34 13.32 8.59
C GLY A 47 -5.61 12.09 9.11
N PHE A 48 -5.13 12.11 10.34
CA PHE A 48 -4.47 10.96 10.94
C PHE A 48 -5.31 9.67 10.87
N ALA A 49 -6.59 9.74 11.26
CA ALA A 49 -7.49 8.59 11.21
C ALA A 49 -7.67 8.04 9.79
N LEU A 50 -7.90 8.92 8.81
CA LEU A 50 -7.99 8.54 7.40
C LEU A 50 -6.67 7.97 6.88
N GLY A 51 -5.53 8.57 7.25
CA GLY A 51 -4.21 8.11 6.86
C GLY A 51 -3.94 6.67 7.31
N VAL A 52 -4.37 6.30 8.53
CA VAL A 52 -4.31 4.92 9.02
C VAL A 52 -5.19 3.99 8.17
N ILE A 53 -6.43 4.39 7.88
CA ILE A 53 -7.36 3.59 7.07
C ILE A 53 -6.79 3.38 5.66
N ILE A 54 -6.27 4.43 5.04
CA ILE A 54 -5.66 4.40 3.72
C ILE A 54 -4.42 3.50 3.74
N ASP A 55 -3.52 3.64 4.71
CA ASP A 55 -2.33 2.79 4.79
C ASP A 55 -2.71 1.30 4.83
N ARG A 56 -3.69 0.91 5.65
CA ARG A 56 -4.20 -0.48 5.72
C ARG A 56 -4.93 -0.92 4.46
N SER A 57 -5.65 -0.01 3.83
CA SER A 57 -6.35 -0.27 2.57
C SER A 57 -5.35 -0.52 1.45
N THR A 58 -4.29 0.28 1.37
CA THR A 58 -3.23 0.13 0.37
C THR A 58 -2.44 -1.17 0.57
N ASP A 59 -2.17 -1.57 1.82
CA ASP A 59 -1.61 -2.88 2.15
C ASP A 59 -2.45 -3.99 1.52
N THR A 60 -3.77 -3.94 1.70
CA THR A 60 -4.70 -4.96 1.24
C THR A 60 -4.82 -4.99 -0.29
N ILE A 61 -4.97 -3.82 -0.92
CA ILE A 61 -5.12 -3.69 -2.39
C ILE A 61 -3.86 -4.20 -3.10
N LEU A 62 -2.67 -3.86 -2.57
CA LEU A 62 -1.40 -4.22 -3.20
C LEU A 62 -0.82 -5.54 -2.68
N GLU A 63 -1.46 -6.24 -1.74
CA GLU A 63 -0.90 -7.42 -1.07
C GLU A 63 -0.47 -8.49 -2.08
N GLY A 64 -1.30 -8.79 -3.07
CA GLY A 64 -0.93 -9.81 -4.05
C GLY A 64 0.09 -9.35 -5.09
N TRP A 65 0.15 -8.06 -5.44
CA TRP A 65 1.26 -7.55 -6.25
C TRP A 65 2.56 -7.69 -5.45
N LEU A 66 2.57 -7.28 -4.18
CA LEU A 66 3.70 -7.49 -3.28
C LEU A 66 4.10 -8.97 -3.19
N GLY A 67 3.12 -9.86 -3.07
CA GLY A 67 3.31 -11.31 -3.08
C GLY A 67 4.04 -11.81 -4.34
N LEU A 68 3.67 -11.30 -5.53
CA LEU A 68 4.34 -11.65 -6.78
C LEU A 68 5.77 -11.13 -6.86
N VAL A 69 6.02 -9.89 -6.41
CA VAL A 69 7.39 -9.34 -6.37
C VAL A 69 8.24 -10.18 -5.42
N ARG A 70 7.70 -10.56 -4.25
CA ARG A 70 8.34 -11.44 -3.29
C ARG A 70 8.64 -12.81 -3.89
N LEU A 71 7.69 -13.47 -4.54
CA LEU A 71 7.88 -14.78 -5.14
C LEU A 71 8.98 -14.78 -6.21
N LYS A 72 9.02 -13.76 -7.08
CA LYS A 72 10.10 -13.61 -8.07
C LYS A 72 11.47 -13.46 -7.42
N PHE A 73 11.54 -12.69 -6.34
CA PHE A 73 12.78 -12.54 -5.59
C PHE A 73 13.15 -13.86 -4.89
N ALA A 74 12.16 -14.55 -4.35
CA ALA A 74 12.29 -15.82 -3.65
C ALA A 74 12.81 -16.94 -4.57
N GLU A 75 12.37 -17.02 -5.83
CA GLU A 75 12.91 -17.97 -6.82
C GLU A 75 14.42 -17.77 -7.02
N LYS A 76 14.86 -16.52 -7.20
CA LYS A 76 16.28 -16.18 -7.34
C LYS A 76 17.08 -16.57 -6.09
N VAL A 77 16.55 -16.23 -4.92
CA VAL A 77 17.20 -16.50 -3.63
C VAL A 77 17.23 -17.99 -3.30
N THR A 78 16.17 -18.73 -3.62
CA THR A 78 16.06 -20.17 -3.33
C THR A 78 17.07 -20.98 -4.13
N ALA A 79 17.30 -20.63 -5.40
CA ALA A 79 18.36 -21.24 -6.20
C ALA A 79 19.74 -21.03 -5.56
N GLU A 80 20.04 -19.78 -5.18
CA GLU A 80 21.31 -19.42 -4.53
C GLU A 80 21.46 -20.05 -3.13
N ARG A 81 20.37 -20.15 -2.36
CA ARG A 81 20.36 -20.74 -1.01
C ARG A 81 20.45 -22.26 -1.02
N ASN A 82 19.74 -22.94 -1.92
CA ASN A 82 19.82 -24.39 -2.07
C ASN A 82 21.24 -24.82 -2.46
N ALA A 83 21.95 -24.00 -3.25
CA ALA A 83 23.37 -24.22 -3.54
C ALA A 83 24.26 -24.11 -2.30
N LEU A 84 23.87 -23.32 -1.29
CA LEU A 84 24.65 -23.10 -0.07
C LEU A 84 24.32 -24.07 1.07
N VAL A 85 23.05 -24.43 1.26
CA VAL A 85 22.54 -25.13 2.46
C VAL A 85 21.98 -26.53 2.14
N GLY A 86 21.86 -26.90 0.86
CA GLY A 86 21.26 -28.16 0.42
C GLY A 86 19.73 -28.10 0.32
N SER A 87 19.16 -28.86 -0.61
CA SER A 87 17.72 -28.91 -0.87
C SER A 87 16.97 -29.64 0.26
N GLY A 88 16.01 -28.97 0.93
CA GLY A 88 15.07 -29.63 1.85
C GLY A 88 14.88 -28.96 3.22
N LEU A 89 15.72 -27.97 3.58
CA LEU A 89 15.65 -27.31 4.90
C LEU A 89 14.79 -26.04 4.93
N VAL A 90 14.02 -25.75 3.87
CA VAL A 90 13.37 -24.44 3.68
C VAL A 90 11.86 -24.59 3.54
N GLN A 91 11.11 -24.27 4.60
CA GLN A 91 9.64 -24.24 4.61
C GLN A 91 9.06 -22.93 4.05
N ASP A 92 9.79 -21.81 4.13
CA ASP A 92 9.39 -20.50 3.59
C ASP A 92 10.40 -20.04 2.53
N VAL A 93 9.91 -19.82 1.30
CA VAL A 93 10.71 -19.45 0.13
C VAL A 93 11.35 -18.06 0.33
N PHE A 94 10.75 -17.17 1.14
CA PHE A 94 11.35 -15.88 1.50
C PHE A 94 10.92 -15.38 2.88
N PRO A 95 11.66 -15.73 3.96
CA PRO A 95 11.29 -15.38 5.33
C PRO A 95 11.69 -13.93 5.67
N GLU A 96 10.96 -12.96 5.12
CA GLU A 96 11.24 -11.53 5.26
C GLU A 96 11.37 -11.09 6.72
N ASP A 97 10.43 -11.49 7.58
CA ASP A 97 10.41 -11.08 8.99
C ASP A 97 11.64 -11.60 9.74
N TRP A 98 12.08 -12.81 9.42
CA TRP A 98 13.31 -13.36 9.96
C TRP A 98 14.55 -12.59 9.46
N LEU A 99 14.64 -12.29 8.17
CA LEU A 99 15.74 -11.49 7.60
C LEU A 99 15.82 -10.09 8.25
N ARG A 100 14.67 -9.49 8.54
CA ARG A 100 14.58 -8.22 9.27
C ARG A 100 15.08 -8.35 10.70
N ILE A 101 14.63 -9.37 11.42
CA ILE A 101 15.10 -9.63 12.79
C ILE A 101 16.63 -9.81 12.79
N GLN A 102 17.19 -10.52 11.80
CA GLN A 102 18.64 -10.67 11.67
C GLN A 102 19.37 -9.34 11.52
N ILE A 103 18.85 -8.42 10.70
CA ILE A 103 19.43 -7.08 10.56
C ILE A 103 19.28 -6.26 11.84
N LEU A 104 18.14 -6.38 12.54
CA LEU A 104 17.91 -5.64 13.79
C LEU A 104 18.80 -6.13 14.93
N VAL A 105 19.07 -7.43 15.01
CA VAL A 105 19.86 -8.04 16.09
C VAL A 105 21.35 -8.03 15.78
N ASN A 106 21.72 -8.35 14.54
CA ASN A 106 23.11 -8.61 14.15
C ASN A 106 23.66 -7.62 13.10
N GLY A 107 22.81 -6.74 12.55
CA GLY A 107 23.21 -5.77 11.54
C GLY A 107 23.93 -4.56 12.14
N SER A 108 24.67 -3.84 11.30
CA SER A 108 25.23 -2.54 11.68
C SER A 108 24.11 -1.50 11.85
N GLU A 109 24.35 -0.46 12.65
CA GLU A 109 23.40 0.65 12.80
C GLU A 109 23.07 1.30 11.45
N ALA A 110 24.06 1.40 10.55
CA ALA A 110 23.86 1.90 9.20
C ALA A 110 22.89 1.02 8.38
N ALA A 111 22.98 -0.31 8.51
CA ALA A 111 22.06 -1.24 7.84
C ALA A 111 20.63 -1.11 8.37
N VAL A 112 20.46 -0.95 9.69
CA VAL A 112 19.17 -0.71 10.33
C VAL A 112 18.56 0.60 9.83
N ARG A 113 19.33 1.70 9.82
CA ARG A 113 18.87 3.00 9.30
C ARG A 113 18.48 2.92 7.82
N ALA A 114 19.29 2.25 6.98
CA ALA A 114 18.98 2.07 5.57
C ALA A 114 17.69 1.25 5.36
N MET A 115 17.50 0.19 6.15
CA MET A 115 16.30 -0.64 6.14
C MET A 115 15.06 0.18 6.52
N GLU A 116 15.13 0.98 7.58
CA GLU A 116 14.03 1.83 8.03
C GLU A 116 13.68 2.91 7.00
N ALA A 117 14.69 3.61 6.47
CA ALA A 117 14.49 4.60 5.42
C ALA A 117 13.81 4.02 4.17
N LEU A 118 14.18 2.80 3.74
CA LEU A 118 13.51 2.14 2.61
C LEU A 118 12.07 1.77 2.95
N ARG A 119 11.76 1.30 4.16
CA ARG A 119 10.39 0.97 4.57
C ARG A 119 9.46 2.18 4.50
N THR A 120 9.92 3.31 5.03
CA THR A 120 9.21 4.59 4.94
C THR A 120 8.91 4.96 3.50
N ARG A 121 9.92 4.93 2.62
CA ARG A 121 9.74 5.28 1.21
C ARG A 121 8.80 4.32 0.49
N ILE A 122 8.87 3.02 0.78
CA ILE A 122 7.95 2.00 0.25
C ILE A 122 6.52 2.32 0.66
N ARG A 123 6.27 2.66 1.93
CA ARG A 123 4.93 3.02 2.42
C ARG A 123 4.40 4.25 1.69
N VAL A 124 5.20 5.32 1.61
CA VAL A 124 4.80 6.55 0.92
C VAL A 124 4.50 6.28 -0.56
N ALA A 125 5.41 5.60 -1.26
CA ALA A 125 5.22 5.26 -2.68
C ALA A 125 3.95 4.44 -2.89
N ARG A 126 3.69 3.45 -2.04
CA ARG A 126 2.46 2.66 -2.05
C ARG A 126 1.22 3.53 -1.84
N ASN A 127 1.22 4.42 -0.85
CA ASN A 127 0.08 5.30 -0.60
C ASN A 127 -0.19 6.18 -1.83
N MET A 128 0.85 6.65 -2.51
CA MET A 128 0.71 7.42 -3.75
C MET A 128 0.10 6.60 -4.90
N VAL A 129 0.34 5.29 -4.99
CA VAL A 129 -0.32 4.43 -6.01
C VAL A 129 -1.83 4.46 -5.87
N VAL A 130 -2.34 4.52 -4.63
CA VAL A 130 -3.78 4.50 -4.36
C VAL A 130 -4.37 5.90 -4.34
N LEU A 131 -3.62 6.90 -3.85
CA LEU A 131 -4.12 8.27 -3.71
C LEU A 131 -4.04 9.11 -4.99
N THR A 132 -3.06 8.85 -5.87
CA THR A 132 -2.89 9.65 -7.10
C THR A 132 -4.13 9.66 -8.00
N PRO A 133 -4.81 8.52 -8.24
CA PRO A 133 -6.03 8.53 -9.03
C PRO A 133 -7.17 9.34 -8.38
N VAL A 134 -7.34 9.23 -7.06
CA VAL A 134 -8.34 9.99 -6.30
C VAL A 134 -8.07 11.49 -6.42
N LEU A 135 -6.80 11.90 -6.27
CA LEU A 135 -6.38 13.28 -6.49
C LEU A 135 -6.64 13.74 -7.93
N THR A 136 -6.49 12.86 -8.91
CA THR A 136 -6.71 13.18 -10.33
C THR A 136 -8.18 13.48 -10.60
N VAL A 137 -9.07 12.60 -10.14
CA VAL A 137 -10.53 12.80 -10.27
C VAL A 137 -10.96 14.06 -9.52
N SER A 138 -10.45 14.24 -8.30
CA SER A 138 -10.70 15.43 -7.49
C SER A 138 -10.26 16.72 -8.21
N ALA A 139 -9.10 16.70 -8.89
CA ALA A 139 -8.60 17.83 -9.66
C ALA A 139 -9.46 18.11 -10.91
N ILE A 140 -9.93 17.08 -11.61
CA ILE A 140 -10.82 17.22 -12.79
C ILE A 140 -12.12 17.90 -12.36
N ILE A 141 -12.76 17.40 -11.31
CA ILE A 141 -14.01 17.97 -10.77
C ILE A 141 -13.74 19.40 -10.27
N GLY A 142 -12.59 19.61 -9.62
CA GLY A 142 -12.19 20.90 -9.12
C GLY A 142 -12.07 21.97 -10.21
N GLY A 143 -11.64 21.55 -11.41
CA GLY A 143 -11.45 22.38 -12.59
C GLY A 143 -12.70 22.64 -13.42
N TRP A 144 -13.88 22.11 -13.04
CA TRP A 144 -15.12 22.38 -13.76
C TRP A 144 -15.48 23.88 -13.76
N PRO A 145 -16.12 24.40 -14.83
CA PRO A 145 -16.54 25.78 -14.89
C PRO A 145 -17.48 26.18 -13.74
N PRO A 146 -17.52 27.46 -13.34
CA PRO A 146 -18.37 27.93 -12.25
C PRO A 146 -19.86 27.60 -12.43
N ASP A 147 -20.37 27.62 -13.66
CA ASP A 147 -21.79 27.40 -13.93
C ASP A 147 -22.18 25.92 -13.80
N THR A 148 -21.34 25.02 -14.30
CA THR A 148 -21.41 23.56 -14.11
C THR A 148 -21.30 23.21 -12.64
N ARG A 149 -20.36 23.85 -11.92
CA ARG A 149 -20.19 23.69 -10.47
C ARG A 149 -21.42 24.15 -9.70
N LYS A 150 -22.06 25.26 -10.08
CA LYS A 150 -23.32 25.74 -9.44
C LYS A 150 -24.50 24.82 -9.71
N GLN A 151 -24.64 24.29 -10.93
CA GLN A 151 -25.66 23.30 -11.25
C GLN A 151 -25.47 22.00 -10.45
N MET A 152 -24.22 21.54 -10.34
CA MET A 152 -23.85 20.35 -9.57
C MET A 152 -23.88 20.57 -8.05
N ALA A 153 -23.60 21.78 -7.55
CA ALA A 153 -23.64 22.12 -6.12
C ALA A 153 -25.07 22.15 -5.56
N ASN A 154 -26.05 22.49 -6.41
CA ASN A 154 -27.48 22.37 -6.08
C ASN A 154 -27.97 20.91 -6.14
N ALA A 155 -27.23 20.03 -6.82
CA ALA A 155 -27.46 18.60 -6.80
C ALA A 155 -26.66 17.99 -5.64
N GLU A 156 -27.25 17.05 -4.92
CA GLU A 156 -26.56 16.29 -3.84
C GLU A 156 -25.27 15.59 -4.34
N ALA A 157 -25.07 15.51 -5.66
CA ALA A 157 -23.93 14.96 -6.38
C ALA A 157 -22.55 15.48 -5.94
N ALA A 158 -22.40 16.75 -5.56
CA ALA A 158 -21.10 17.33 -5.19
C ALA A 158 -20.51 16.74 -3.89
N VAL A 159 -21.37 16.39 -2.92
CA VAL A 159 -20.98 15.71 -1.67
C VAL A 159 -20.93 14.20 -1.87
N LEU A 160 -21.78 13.67 -2.74
CA LEU A 160 -21.83 12.25 -3.04
C LEU A 160 -20.62 11.77 -3.84
N PHE A 161 -19.94 12.61 -4.63
CA PHE A 161 -18.81 12.16 -5.45
C PHE A 161 -17.55 11.78 -4.64
N PRO A 162 -17.07 12.62 -3.69
CA PRO A 162 -15.98 12.22 -2.79
C PRO A 162 -16.36 11.04 -1.89
N LEU A 163 -17.62 11.00 -1.44
CA LEU A 163 -18.15 9.89 -0.66
C LEU A 163 -18.19 8.60 -1.50
N PHE A 164 -18.57 8.71 -2.78
CA PHE A 164 -18.57 7.62 -3.74
C PHE A 164 -17.16 7.13 -4.01
N GLU A 165 -16.16 8.01 -4.18
CA GLU A 165 -14.76 7.59 -4.32
C GLU A 165 -14.25 6.87 -3.06
N LEU A 166 -14.61 7.35 -1.87
CA LEU A 166 -14.24 6.68 -0.62
C LEU A 166 -14.93 5.32 -0.49
N VAL A 167 -16.22 5.23 -0.80
CA VAL A 167 -16.98 3.97 -0.81
C VAL A 167 -16.46 3.03 -1.89
N ALA A 168 -16.08 3.54 -3.05
CA ALA A 168 -15.50 2.78 -4.15
C ALA A 168 -14.11 2.23 -3.77
N LEU A 169 -13.29 3.03 -3.08
CA LEU A 169 -12.02 2.59 -2.50
C LEU A 169 -12.24 1.49 -1.45
N ILE A 170 -13.14 1.70 -0.50
CA ILE A 170 -13.46 0.69 0.55
C ILE A 170 -14.04 -0.58 -0.09
N SER A 171 -14.91 -0.44 -1.08
CA SER A 171 -15.50 -1.56 -1.81
C SER A 171 -14.43 -2.31 -2.60
N ALA A 172 -13.47 -1.61 -3.21
CA ALA A 172 -12.33 -2.22 -3.87
C ALA A 172 -11.45 -3.02 -2.89
N VAL A 173 -11.24 -2.52 -1.66
CA VAL A 173 -10.55 -3.27 -0.59
C VAL A 173 -11.31 -4.54 -0.23
N VAL A 174 -12.63 -4.45 -0.04
CA VAL A 174 -13.47 -5.61 0.30
C VAL A 174 -13.47 -6.62 -0.85
N ILE A 175 -13.71 -6.18 -2.08
CA ILE A 175 -13.71 -7.05 -3.26
C ILE A 175 -12.33 -7.70 -3.44
N ALA A 176 -11.24 -6.93 -3.34
CA ALA A 176 -9.88 -7.46 -3.44
C ALA A 176 -9.63 -8.55 -2.39
N ARG A 177 -10.03 -8.32 -1.14
CA ARG A 177 -9.86 -9.30 -0.06
C ARG A 177 -10.65 -10.59 -0.27
N TRP A 178 -11.85 -10.50 -0.85
CA TRP A 178 -12.73 -11.66 -1.03
C TRP A 178 -12.45 -12.42 -2.33
N TRP A 179 -12.09 -11.73 -3.41
CA TRP A 179 -11.93 -12.32 -4.74
C TRP A 179 -10.48 -12.65 -5.09
N LEU A 180 -9.52 -11.91 -4.55
CA LEU A 180 -8.10 -12.06 -4.86
C LEU A 180 -7.39 -12.64 -3.65
N LYS A 181 -7.37 -13.97 -3.54
CA LYS A 181 -6.46 -14.63 -2.59
C LYS A 181 -5.03 -14.28 -3.01
N ALA A 182 -4.38 -13.42 -2.24
CA ALA A 182 -3.00 -13.05 -2.48
C ALA A 182 -2.13 -14.32 -2.47
N PRO A 183 -1.26 -14.52 -3.48
CA PRO A 183 -0.34 -15.64 -3.47
C PRO A 183 0.60 -15.50 -2.27
N ARG A 184 0.68 -16.56 -1.45
CA ARG A 184 1.55 -16.58 -0.26
C ARG A 184 2.91 -17.17 -0.64
N THR A 185 3.96 -16.84 0.10
CA THR A 185 5.29 -17.45 -0.12
C THR A 185 5.31 -18.95 0.14
N SER A 186 4.32 -19.47 0.87
CA SER A 186 4.08 -20.90 1.07
C SER A 186 3.28 -21.56 -0.07
N THR A 187 2.79 -20.79 -1.05
CA THR A 187 2.00 -21.32 -2.17
C THR A 187 2.92 -22.05 -3.16
N PRO A 188 2.63 -23.30 -3.55
CA PRO A 188 3.45 -24.05 -4.49
C PRO A 188 3.64 -23.27 -5.81
N ALA A 189 4.87 -23.22 -6.33
CA ALA A 189 5.20 -22.47 -7.55
C ALA A 189 4.28 -22.80 -8.74
N ALA A 190 3.83 -24.06 -8.86
CA ALA A 190 2.91 -24.52 -9.91
C ALA A 190 1.49 -23.92 -9.83
N THR A 191 1.13 -23.30 -8.70
CA THR A 191 -0.20 -22.71 -8.47
C THR A 191 -0.17 -21.18 -8.45
N VAL A 192 1.01 -20.58 -8.63
CA VAL A 192 1.15 -19.12 -8.68
C VAL A 192 0.58 -18.64 -10.02
N PRO A 193 -0.50 -17.83 -10.03
CA PRO A 193 -1.01 -17.25 -11.24
C PRO A 193 0.10 -16.45 -11.93
N SER A 194 0.17 -16.51 -13.26
CA SER A 194 1.19 -15.76 -13.99
C SER A 194 1.09 -14.28 -13.62
N ARG A 195 2.24 -13.58 -13.56
CA ARG A 195 2.26 -12.13 -13.25
C ARG A 195 1.26 -11.35 -14.11
N ALA A 196 1.12 -11.76 -15.37
CA ALA A 196 0.17 -11.17 -16.30
C ALA A 196 -1.28 -11.40 -15.87
N SER A 197 -1.68 -12.60 -15.44
CA SER A 197 -3.06 -12.88 -15.06
C SER A 197 -3.48 -12.21 -13.75
N TRP A 198 -2.54 -12.04 -12.80
CA TRP A 198 -2.84 -11.38 -11.52
C TRP A 198 -2.82 -9.85 -11.63
N LEU A 199 -1.86 -9.28 -12.38
CA LEU A 199 -1.93 -7.87 -12.77
C LEU A 199 -3.22 -7.61 -13.56
N ALA A 200 -3.60 -8.51 -14.47
CA ALA A 200 -4.83 -8.36 -15.24
C ALA A 200 -6.12 -8.47 -14.39
N SER A 201 -6.10 -8.91 -13.13
CA SER A 201 -7.29 -9.00 -12.29
C SER A 201 -7.34 -7.91 -11.21
N ALA A 202 -6.27 -7.72 -10.45
CA ALA A 202 -6.23 -6.78 -9.33
C ALA A 202 -5.99 -5.34 -9.78
N VAL A 203 -4.97 -5.16 -10.62
CA VAL A 203 -4.63 -3.85 -11.19
C VAL A 203 -5.74 -3.43 -12.15
N THR A 204 -6.29 -4.35 -12.96
CA THR A 204 -7.42 -4.01 -13.84
C THR A 204 -8.70 -3.65 -13.09
N ALA A 205 -9.02 -4.27 -11.95
CA ALA A 205 -10.19 -3.88 -11.17
C ALA A 205 -10.04 -2.46 -10.59
N TRP A 206 -8.88 -2.16 -9.99
CA TRP A 206 -8.61 -0.85 -9.40
C TRP A 206 -8.44 0.26 -10.46
N PHE A 207 -7.58 0.04 -11.46
CA PHE A 207 -7.41 0.98 -12.57
C PHE A 207 -8.67 1.08 -13.43
N GLY A 208 -9.44 0.00 -13.58
CA GLY A 208 -10.72 0.02 -14.29
C GLY A 208 -11.74 0.90 -13.60
N LEU A 209 -11.85 0.81 -12.26
CA LEU A 209 -12.70 1.69 -11.47
C LEU A 209 -12.29 3.17 -11.60
N HIS A 210 -10.99 3.45 -11.65
CA HIS A 210 -10.49 4.80 -11.92
C HIS A 210 -10.75 5.29 -13.33
N LEU A 211 -10.58 4.44 -14.35
CA LEU A 211 -10.90 4.80 -15.72
C LEU A 211 -12.40 5.08 -15.86
N LEU A 212 -13.26 4.34 -15.16
CA LEU A 212 -14.70 4.62 -15.12
C LEU A 212 -15.01 5.93 -14.41
N ALA A 213 -14.39 6.20 -13.25
CA ALA A 213 -14.57 7.46 -12.52
C ALA A 213 -14.07 8.67 -13.34
N ALA A 214 -12.91 8.54 -13.97
CA ALA A 214 -12.35 9.56 -14.85
C ALA A 214 -13.20 9.76 -16.11
N ALA A 215 -13.70 8.69 -16.74
CA ALA A 215 -14.60 8.77 -17.88
C ALA A 215 -15.90 9.48 -17.50
N ALA A 216 -16.49 9.15 -16.35
CA ALA A 216 -17.66 9.87 -15.83
C ALA A 216 -17.33 11.37 -15.63
N ALA A 217 -16.21 11.69 -14.97
CA ALA A 217 -15.80 13.06 -14.75
C ALA A 217 -15.52 13.85 -16.05
N ILE A 218 -14.99 13.19 -17.09
CA ILE A 218 -14.79 13.77 -18.43
C ILE A 218 -16.13 14.02 -19.12
N VAL A 219 -17.07 13.09 -19.07
CA VAL A 219 -18.39 13.22 -19.71
C VAL A 219 -19.17 14.42 -19.15
N PHE A 220 -18.99 14.71 -17.86
CA PHE A 220 -19.61 15.87 -17.20
C PHE A 220 -18.75 17.15 -17.25
N SER A 221 -17.57 17.11 -17.88
CA SER A 221 -16.72 18.28 -18.05
C SER A 221 -17.04 19.02 -19.36
N ASP A 222 -17.28 20.33 -19.27
CA ASP A 222 -17.45 21.18 -20.46
C ASP A 222 -16.13 21.34 -21.25
N ASP A 223 -14.98 21.24 -20.57
CA ASP A 223 -13.66 21.16 -21.20
C ASP A 223 -13.13 19.73 -21.16
N GLN A 224 -13.51 18.96 -22.18
CA GLN A 224 -13.08 17.56 -22.31
C GLN A 224 -11.58 17.45 -22.57
N THR A 225 -10.96 18.44 -23.23
CA THR A 225 -9.52 18.38 -23.57
C THR A 225 -8.68 18.43 -22.30
N THR A 226 -8.98 19.38 -21.40
CA THR A 226 -8.29 19.49 -20.12
C THR A 226 -8.56 18.27 -19.22
N ALA A 227 -9.80 17.77 -19.19
CA ALA A 227 -10.15 16.60 -18.39
C ALA A 227 -9.45 15.31 -18.87
N VAL A 228 -9.36 15.10 -20.19
CA VAL A 228 -8.60 13.99 -20.78
C VAL A 228 -7.10 14.14 -20.49
N GLY A 229 -6.55 15.35 -20.62
CA GLY A 229 -5.14 15.64 -20.30
C GLY A 229 -4.81 15.36 -18.83
N ALA A 230 -5.66 15.80 -17.91
CA ALA A 230 -5.53 15.54 -16.48
C ALA A 230 -5.61 14.04 -16.16
N THR A 231 -6.55 13.32 -16.79
CA THR A 231 -6.68 11.86 -16.65
C THR A 231 -5.42 11.14 -17.10
N ALA A 232 -4.88 11.50 -18.27
CA ALA A 232 -3.65 10.92 -18.79
C ALA A 232 -2.45 11.20 -17.87
N ALA A 233 -2.32 12.43 -17.36
CA ALA A 233 -1.28 12.80 -16.41
C ALA A 233 -1.41 12.02 -15.10
N GLY A 234 -2.62 11.90 -14.55
CA GLY A 234 -2.89 11.12 -13.34
C GLY A 234 -2.57 9.63 -13.49
N PHE A 235 -2.93 9.04 -14.64
CA PHE A 235 -2.56 7.67 -14.97
C PHE A 235 -1.05 7.48 -15.03
N LEU A 236 -0.33 8.40 -15.69
CA LEU A 236 1.12 8.37 -15.79
C LEU A 236 1.78 8.48 -14.40
N LEU A 237 1.32 9.41 -13.56
CA LEU A 237 1.82 9.58 -12.19
C LEU A 237 1.55 8.34 -11.33
N THR A 238 0.39 7.72 -11.48
CA THR A 238 0.04 6.47 -10.78
C THR A 238 0.95 5.33 -11.22
N ALA A 239 1.19 5.18 -12.52
CA ALA A 239 2.12 4.18 -13.05
C ALA A 239 3.56 4.41 -12.57
N LEU A 240 4.01 5.67 -12.53
CA LEU A 240 5.33 6.03 -12.00
C LEU A 240 5.45 5.72 -10.50
N ALA A 241 4.42 6.04 -9.70
CA ALA A 241 4.37 5.69 -8.28
C ALA A 241 4.44 4.18 -8.07
N ALA A 242 3.73 3.41 -8.90
CA ALA A 242 3.71 1.95 -8.80
C ALA A 242 5.05 1.32 -9.20
N LEU A 243 5.68 1.84 -10.27
CA LEU A 243 7.03 1.45 -10.67
C LEU A 243 8.07 1.80 -9.60
N ALA A 244 7.98 2.99 -9.01
CA ALA A 244 8.87 3.41 -7.93
C ALA A 244 8.71 2.51 -6.70
N TRP A 245 7.46 2.22 -6.31
CA TRP A 245 7.14 1.29 -5.22
C TRP A 245 7.71 -0.12 -5.49
N GLU A 246 7.50 -0.68 -6.68
CA GLU A 246 8.03 -1.99 -7.04
C GLU A 246 9.57 -2.01 -6.96
N ARG A 247 10.24 -1.01 -7.54
CA ARG A 247 11.71 -0.91 -7.51
C ARG A 247 12.24 -0.80 -6.08
N MET A 248 11.64 0.04 -5.24
CA MET A 248 12.04 0.18 -3.85
C MET A 248 11.85 -1.12 -3.06
N THR A 249 10.76 -1.84 -3.30
CA THR A 249 10.49 -3.15 -2.69
C THR A 249 11.55 -4.17 -3.08
N VAL A 250 11.95 -4.22 -4.35
CA VAL A 250 13.05 -5.09 -4.82
C VAL A 250 14.38 -4.70 -4.16
N SER A 251 14.70 -3.40 -4.10
CA SER A 251 15.90 -2.92 -3.41
C SER A 251 15.91 -3.27 -1.92
N PHE A 252 14.76 -3.18 -1.25
CA PHE A 252 14.60 -3.58 0.14
C PHE A 252 14.86 -5.08 0.33
N MET A 253 14.27 -5.94 -0.51
CA MET A 253 14.53 -7.38 -0.44
C MET A 253 16.00 -7.73 -0.73
N ALA A 254 16.64 -7.04 -1.68
CA ALA A 254 18.06 -7.19 -1.95
C ALA A 254 18.93 -6.77 -0.76
N LEU A 255 18.58 -5.68 -0.07
CA LEU A 255 19.25 -5.24 1.16
C LEU A 255 19.15 -6.33 2.25
N LEU A 256 17.94 -6.85 2.46
CA LEU A 256 17.67 -7.92 3.43
C LEU A 256 18.54 -9.16 3.14
N TRP A 257 18.53 -9.60 1.89
CA TRP A 257 19.28 -10.78 1.45
C TRP A 257 20.78 -10.59 1.61
N ASN A 258 21.34 -9.48 1.11
CA ASN A 258 22.77 -9.23 1.15
C ASN A 258 23.31 -9.21 2.59
N HIS A 259 22.60 -8.59 3.54
CA HIS A 259 23.04 -8.57 4.94
C HIS A 259 22.92 -9.93 5.63
N SER A 260 21.90 -10.71 5.28
CA SER A 260 21.72 -12.06 5.85
C SER A 260 22.80 -13.07 5.43
N ARG A 261 23.45 -12.84 4.29
CA ARG A 261 24.54 -13.72 3.80
C ARG A 261 25.84 -13.60 4.59
N PHE A 262 26.08 -12.43 5.18
CA PHE A 262 27.30 -12.18 5.96
C PHE A 262 27.14 -12.53 7.44
N THR A 263 25.94 -12.95 7.85
CA THR A 263 25.71 -13.50 9.19
C THR A 263 26.14 -14.96 9.18
N ASP A 264 27.15 -15.31 9.99
CA ASP A 264 27.80 -16.64 10.01
C ASP A 264 26.76 -17.79 9.99
N PRO A 265 26.70 -18.60 8.92
CA PRO A 265 25.69 -19.64 8.77
C PRO A 265 25.75 -20.70 9.87
N LYS A 266 26.90 -20.87 10.56
CA LYS A 266 27.01 -21.77 11.72
C LYS A 266 26.33 -21.20 12.96
N LYS A 267 26.47 -19.90 13.23
CA LYS A 267 25.71 -19.21 14.29
C LYS A 267 24.21 -19.22 13.97
N LEU A 268 23.88 -19.11 12.68
CA LEU A 268 22.52 -19.18 12.17
C LEU A 268 21.87 -20.56 12.43
N ALA A 269 22.55 -21.64 12.06
CA ALA A 269 22.08 -23.01 12.28
C ALA A 269 22.00 -23.37 13.78
N ALA A 270 22.92 -22.86 14.59
CA ALA A 270 22.87 -22.99 16.06
C ALA A 270 21.63 -22.28 16.64
N HIS A 271 21.28 -21.09 16.17
CA HIS A 271 20.05 -20.42 16.60
C HIS A 271 18.78 -21.16 16.16
N MET A 272 18.72 -21.68 14.93
CA MET A 272 17.55 -22.41 14.44
C MET A 272 17.32 -23.74 15.17
N SER A 273 18.38 -24.47 15.50
CA SER A 273 18.28 -25.70 16.29
C SER A 273 17.94 -25.44 17.77
N SER A 274 18.30 -24.27 18.31
CA SER A 274 17.90 -23.85 19.66
C SER A 274 16.44 -23.37 19.75
N GLY A 275 15.93 -22.71 18.70
CA GLY A 275 14.57 -22.15 18.68
C GLY A 275 13.47 -23.18 18.51
N SER A 276 13.74 -24.32 17.86
CA SER A 276 12.72 -25.37 17.65
C SER A 276 12.44 -26.23 18.89
N ARG A 277 13.13 -25.99 20.02
CA ARG A 277 12.95 -26.74 21.27
C ARG A 277 12.05 -26.08 22.33
N SER A 278 11.53 -24.86 22.11
CA SER A 278 10.88 -24.10 23.21
C SER A 278 9.40 -23.73 23.03
N THR A 279 8.70 -24.16 21.98
CA THR A 279 7.23 -24.21 21.99
C THR A 279 6.74 -25.57 22.46
N GLN A 280 7.24 -26.04 23.60
CA GLN A 280 6.34 -26.79 24.50
C GLN A 280 5.35 -25.77 25.01
N VAL A 281 4.21 -25.66 24.31
CA VAL A 281 3.01 -25.04 24.86
C VAL A 281 2.79 -25.73 26.19
N PRO A 282 2.84 -25.01 27.34
CA PRO A 282 2.48 -25.61 28.60
C PRO A 282 1.06 -26.12 28.42
N SER A 283 0.87 -27.43 28.49
CA SER A 283 -0.46 -28.01 28.61
C SER A 283 -0.99 -27.54 29.95
N THR A 284 -1.69 -26.40 29.96
CA THR A 284 -2.55 -26.02 31.06
C THR A 284 -3.61 -27.11 31.12
N SER A 285 -3.37 -28.10 31.98
CA SER A 285 -4.39 -28.99 32.49
C SER A 285 -5.45 -28.11 33.12
N ILE A 286 -6.55 -27.93 32.40
CA ILE A 286 -7.80 -27.42 32.96
C ILE A 286 -8.24 -28.49 33.96
N GLN A 287 -7.91 -28.28 35.23
CA GLN A 287 -8.57 -29.01 36.31
C GLN A 287 -10.00 -28.48 36.38
N GLU A 288 -10.93 -29.36 36.04
CA GLU A 288 -12.35 -29.21 36.34
C GLU A 288 -12.51 -28.92 37.84
N ILE A 289 -13.06 -27.75 38.16
CA ILE A 289 -13.60 -27.45 39.47
C ILE A 289 -15.06 -27.90 39.42
N SER A 290 -15.30 -29.03 40.09
CA SER A 290 -16.60 -29.53 40.54
C SER A 290 -17.12 -28.75 41.74
#